data_AF-A0AAV0IKR5-F1
#
_entry.id   AF-A0AAV0IKR5-F1
#
_cell.length_a   1.000
_cell.length_b   1.000
_cell.length_c   1.000
_cell.angle_alpha   90.00
_cell.angle_beta   90.00
_cell.angle_gamma   90.00
#
_symmetry.space_group_name_H-M   'P 1'
#
loop_
_entity.id
_entity.type
_entity.pdbx_description
1 polymer ?
#
loop_
_entity_poly.entity_id
_entity_poly.type
_entity_poly.pdbx_seq_one_letter_code
_entity_poly.pdbx_strand_id
1 'polypeptide(L)'
;MCGEAIVKASEGGEKAIGEADLRREYLQQWDGEFATTFRFLDGLQRVFYSSNAAREALVELCGDEYVQRMTFDSYLYKRLAERNGWEDLRMFAGTIGSLIRCRIVGRARGYGGEAELLNRFV
;
A
#
# COMPACT_ATOMS: atom_id res chain seq x y z
N MET A 1 -16.17 -10.57 12.80
CA MET A 1 -15.98 -9.32 13.58
C MET A 1 -17.29 -8.58 13.89
N CYS A 2 -17.90 -7.78 12.99
CA CYS A 2 -19.05 -6.94 13.37
C CYS A 2 -20.26 -7.74 13.90
N GLY A 3 -20.63 -8.84 13.24
CA GLY A 3 -21.72 -9.71 13.72
C GLY A 3 -21.44 -10.32 15.10
N GLU A 4 -20.21 -10.76 15.36
CA GLU A 4 -19.80 -11.29 16.67
C GLU A 4 -19.83 -10.19 17.75
N ALA A 5 -19.40 -8.98 17.40
CA ALA A 5 -19.47 -7.82 18.28
C ALA A 5 -20.91 -7.47 18.64
N ILE A 6 -21.86 -7.57 17.70
CA ILE A 6 -23.30 -7.38 17.95
C ILE A 6 -23.83 -8.46 18.90
N VAL A 7 -23.51 -9.73 18.66
CA VAL A 7 -23.94 -10.85 19.52
C VAL A 7 -23.39 -10.69 20.94
N LYS A 8 -22.11 -10.31 21.07
CA LYS A 8 -21.47 -10.07 22.36
C LYS A 8 -22.07 -8.86 23.07
N ALA A 9 -22.25 -7.75 22.37
CA ALA A 9 -22.82 -6.52 22.91
C ALA A 9 -24.29 -6.69 23.32
N SER A 10 -25.06 -7.53 22.63
CA SER A 10 -26.47 -7.80 22.95
C SER A 10 -26.68 -8.88 24.01
N GLU A 11 -25.60 -9.49 24.53
CA GLU A 11 -25.68 -10.66 25.43
C GLU A 11 -26.51 -11.79 24.81
N GLY A 12 -26.32 -12.04 23.51
CA GLY A 12 -27.12 -13.04 22.78
C GLY A 12 -28.56 -12.61 22.47
N GLY A 13 -28.89 -11.32 22.63
CA GLY A 13 -30.20 -10.74 22.35
C GLY A 13 -31.02 -10.36 23.58
N GLU A 14 -30.47 -10.53 24.79
CA GLU A 14 -31.13 -10.14 26.05
C GLU A 14 -31.24 -8.62 26.22
N LYS A 15 -30.35 -7.85 25.58
CA LYS A 15 -30.37 -6.38 25.63
C LYS A 15 -30.25 -5.72 24.27
N ALA A 16 -30.92 -4.58 24.13
CA ALA A 16 -30.74 -3.69 22.98
C ALA A 16 -29.36 -3.05 23.02
N ILE A 17 -28.69 -2.96 21.87
CA ILE A 17 -27.36 -2.39 21.74
C ILE A 17 -27.42 -0.90 21.39
N GLY A 18 -26.44 -0.14 21.89
CA GLY A 18 -26.23 1.26 21.54
C GLY A 18 -25.00 1.48 20.67
N GLU A 19 -24.84 2.72 20.21
CA GLU A 19 -23.68 3.15 19.44
C GLU A 19 -22.36 2.98 20.21
N ALA A 20 -22.38 3.21 21.53
CA ALA A 20 -21.21 3.03 22.40
C ALA A 20 -20.72 1.59 22.43
N ASP A 21 -21.63 0.62 22.36
CA ASP A 21 -21.26 -0.80 22.33
C ASP A 21 -20.62 -1.17 21.00
N LEU A 22 -21.13 -0.65 19.88
CA LEU A 22 -20.51 -0.84 18.56
C LEU A 22 -19.12 -0.20 18.47
N ARG A 23 -18.93 0.99 19.07
CA ARG A 23 -17.60 1.62 19.13
C ARG A 23 -16.59 0.76 19.89
N ARG A 24 -17.01 0.22 21.04
CA ARG A 24 -16.14 -0.59 21.91
C ARG A 24 -15.90 -1.99 21.36
N GLU A 25 -16.96 -2.71 21.00
CA GLU A 25 -16.85 -4.13 20.65
C GLU A 25 -16.50 -4.36 19.18
N TYR A 26 -16.87 -3.46 18.26
CA TYR A 26 -16.56 -3.60 16.84
C TYR A 26 -15.43 -2.66 16.41
N LEU A 27 -15.64 -1.34 16.48
CA LEU A 27 -14.72 -0.38 15.86
C LEU A 27 -13.33 -0.42 16.50
N GLN A 28 -13.22 -0.59 17.82
CA GLN A 28 -11.92 -0.70 18.48
C GLN A 28 -11.12 -1.91 17.99
N GLN A 29 -11.76 -3.07 17.80
CA GLN A 29 -11.11 -4.27 17.28
C GLN A 29 -10.73 -4.09 15.81
N TRP A 30 -11.63 -3.50 15.03
CA TRP A 30 -11.40 -3.20 13.62
C TRP A 30 -10.22 -2.24 13.43
N ASP A 31 -10.16 -1.15 14.20
CA ASP A 31 -9.04 -0.21 14.17
C ASP A 31 -7.73 -0.91 14.57
N GLY A 32 -7.77 -1.77 15.60
CA GLY A 32 -6.60 -2.55 16.02
C GLY A 32 -6.04 -3.45 14.92
N GLU A 33 -6.91 -4.09 14.13
CA GLU A 33 -6.51 -5.02 13.08
C GLU A 33 -6.14 -4.30 11.77
N PHE A 34 -6.86 -3.24 11.39
CA PHE A 34 -6.78 -2.68 10.04
C PHE A 34 -6.17 -1.28 9.94
N ALA A 35 -6.05 -0.52 11.04
CA ALA A 35 -5.62 0.89 10.95
C ALA A 35 -4.22 1.04 10.31
N THR A 36 -3.31 0.11 10.57
CA THR A 36 -1.97 0.13 9.96
C THR A 36 -2.04 -0.06 8.45
N THR A 37 -2.84 -1.00 7.98
CA THR A 37 -3.05 -1.25 6.53
C THR A 37 -3.61 -0.02 5.84
N PHE A 38 -4.64 0.61 6.40
CA PHE A 38 -5.23 1.81 5.79
C PHE A 38 -4.27 3.01 5.80
N ARG A 39 -3.47 3.18 6.86
CA ARG A 39 -2.42 4.21 6.89
C ARG A 39 -1.34 3.96 5.85
N PHE A 40 -0.97 2.71 5.62
CA PHE A 40 -0.04 2.35 4.56
C PHE A 40 -0.60 2.67 3.17
N LEU A 41 -1.85 2.28 2.90
CA LEU A 41 -2.52 2.57 1.63
C LEU A 41 -2.64 4.07 1.38
N ASP A 42 -2.95 4.87 2.39
CA ASP A 42 -2.96 6.35 2.29
C ASP A 42 -1.55 6.90 1.97
N GLY A 43 -0.50 6.36 2.60
CA GLY A 43 0.88 6.71 2.28
C GLY A 43 1.27 6.42 0.83
N LEU A 44 0.96 5.21 0.35
CA LEU A 44 1.16 4.83 -1.06
C LEU A 44 0.39 5.76 -1.99
N GLN A 45 -0.86 6.09 -1.63
CA GLN A 45 -1.68 6.98 -2.44
C GLN A 45 -1.06 8.36 -2.57
N ARG A 46 -0.61 8.96 -1.46
CA ARG A 46 0.03 10.28 -1.45
C ARG A 46 1.30 10.33 -2.30
N VAL A 47 2.11 9.28 -2.26
CA VAL A 47 3.36 9.22 -3.04
C VAL A 47 3.05 9.03 -4.52
N PHE A 48 2.33 7.96 -4.87
CA PHE A 48 2.20 7.55 -6.26
C PHE A 48 1.18 8.35 -7.06
N TYR A 49 0.14 8.92 -6.42
CA TYR A 49 -0.83 9.75 -7.15
C TYR A 49 -0.43 11.23 -7.25
N SER A 50 0.71 11.64 -6.69
CA SER A 50 1.19 13.03 -6.68
C SER A 50 1.56 13.60 -8.05
N SER A 51 1.96 12.75 -9.01
CA SER A 51 2.37 13.18 -10.35
C SER A 51 2.27 12.04 -11.36
N ASN A 52 2.17 12.35 -12.65
CA ASN A 52 2.15 11.33 -13.73
C ASN A 52 3.39 10.44 -13.68
N ALA A 53 4.53 11.07 -13.45
CA ALA A 53 5.81 10.45 -13.16
C ALA A 53 5.73 9.34 -12.09
N ALA A 54 5.12 9.62 -10.94
CA ALA A 54 4.98 8.66 -9.86
C ALA A 54 3.93 7.58 -10.18
N ARG A 55 2.87 7.93 -10.91
CA ARG A 55 1.85 6.95 -11.36
C ARG A 55 2.43 5.93 -12.33
N GLU A 56 3.30 6.33 -13.24
CA GLU A 56 4.02 5.41 -14.14
C GLU A 56 4.93 4.46 -13.37
N ALA A 57 5.63 4.96 -12.34
CA ALA A 57 6.45 4.11 -11.47
C ALA A 57 5.62 3.10 -10.66
N LEU A 58 4.38 3.45 -10.29
CA LEU A 58 3.44 2.50 -9.67
C LEU A 58 3.04 1.40 -10.66
N VAL A 59 2.79 1.74 -11.93
CA VAL A 59 2.46 0.75 -12.97
C VAL A 59 3.63 -0.22 -13.19
N GLU A 60 4.86 0.29 -13.23
CA GLU A 60 6.07 -0.53 -13.35
C GLU A 60 6.22 -1.48 -12.15
N LEU A 61 5.98 -0.98 -10.94
CA LEU A 61 5.97 -1.79 -9.71
C LEU A 61 4.89 -2.88 -9.73
N CYS A 62 3.70 -2.60 -10.28
CA CYS A 62 2.65 -3.61 -10.45
C CYS A 62 2.99 -4.68 -11.51
N GLY A 63 3.98 -4.42 -12.37
CA GLY A 63 4.50 -5.38 -13.34
C GLY A 63 5.39 -6.47 -12.72
N ASP A 64 5.85 -6.27 -11.48
CA ASP A 64 6.71 -7.21 -10.77
C ASP A 64 5.95 -8.48 -10.32
N GLU A 65 6.51 -9.66 -10.62
CA GLU A 65 5.88 -10.96 -10.35
C GLU A 65 5.62 -11.18 -8.86
N TYR A 66 6.50 -10.68 -8.00
CA TYR A 66 6.35 -10.80 -6.56
C TYR A 66 5.21 -9.90 -6.04
N VAL A 67 5.11 -8.67 -6.55
CA VAL A 67 3.98 -7.77 -6.25
C VAL A 67 2.65 -8.37 -6.71
N GLN A 68 2.63 -8.98 -7.91
CA GLN A 68 1.44 -9.66 -8.43
C GLN A 68 1.05 -10.85 -7.56
N ARG A 69 2.00 -11.73 -7.22
CA ARG A 69 1.74 -12.89 -6.37
C ARG A 69 1.20 -12.50 -5.00
N MET A 70 1.80 -11.51 -4.35
CA MET A 70 1.32 -10.99 -3.06
C MET A 70 -0.10 -10.42 -3.16
N THR A 71 -0.39 -9.70 -4.27
CA THR A 71 -1.70 -9.12 -4.54
C THR A 71 -2.75 -10.21 -4.76
N PHE A 72 -2.44 -11.22 -5.59
CA PHE A 72 -3.33 -12.35 -5.86
C PHE A 72 -3.56 -13.21 -4.62
N ASP A 73 -2.52 -13.48 -3.82
CA ASP A 73 -2.65 -14.22 -2.57
C ASP A 73 -3.57 -13.48 -1.58
N SER A 74 -3.39 -12.16 -1.44
CA SER A 74 -4.25 -11.34 -0.58
C SER A 74 -5.70 -11.29 -1.09
N TYR A 75 -5.89 -11.22 -2.41
CA TYR A 75 -7.20 -11.17 -3.05
C TYR A 75 -7.96 -12.50 -2.94
N LEU A 76 -7.31 -13.62 -3.27
CA LEU A 76 -7.94 -14.94 -3.32
C LEU A 76 -8.21 -15.51 -1.93
N TYR A 77 -7.25 -15.39 -1.02
CA TYR A 77 -7.40 -15.96 0.32
C TYR A 77 -8.08 -15.00 1.30
N LYS A 78 -8.39 -13.76 0.87
CA LYS A 78 -9.03 -12.70 1.68
C LYS A 78 -8.39 -12.52 3.05
N ARG A 79 -7.11 -12.86 3.15
CA ARG A 79 -6.28 -12.56 4.30
C ARG A 79 -5.44 -11.38 3.89
N LEU A 80 -5.43 -10.34 4.72
CA LEU A 80 -4.32 -9.41 4.66
C LEU A 80 -3.08 -10.25 4.92
N ALA A 81 -2.10 -10.16 4.03
CA ALA A 81 -0.88 -10.93 4.15
C ALA A 81 -0.38 -10.80 5.59
N GLU A 82 -0.37 -11.91 6.34
CA GLU A 82 0.13 -11.96 7.72
C GLU A 82 1.62 -11.70 7.65
N ARG A 83 1.99 -10.44 7.73
CA ARG A 83 3.36 -9.99 7.54
C ARG A 83 3.59 -8.89 8.55
N ASN A 84 4.71 -8.99 9.27
CA ASN A 84 5.19 -7.96 10.17
C ASN A 84 5.18 -6.63 9.40
N GLY A 85 4.17 -5.78 9.64
CA GLY A 85 3.93 -4.57 8.83
C GLY A 85 5.13 -3.62 8.75
N TRP A 86 6.12 -3.80 9.64
CA TRP A 86 7.40 -3.10 9.63
C TRP A 86 8.41 -3.60 8.58
N GLU A 87 8.48 -4.90 8.30
CA GLU A 87 9.45 -5.46 7.34
C GLU A 87 9.03 -5.18 5.90
N ASP A 88 7.73 -5.26 5.63
CA ASP A 88 7.17 -4.93 4.32
C ASP A 88 7.24 -3.43 4.03
N LEU A 89 6.90 -2.58 5.00
CA LEU A 89 7.04 -1.14 4.88
C LEU A 89 8.50 -0.73 4.66
N ARG A 90 9.45 -1.40 5.31
CA ARG A 90 10.89 -1.15 5.15
C ARG A 90 11.40 -1.58 3.79
N MET A 91 10.96 -2.74 3.27
CA MET A 91 11.29 -3.17 1.91
C MET A 91 10.67 -2.24 0.86
N PHE A 92 9.40 -1.86 1.02
CA PHE A 92 8.71 -0.98 0.08
C PHE A 92 9.26 0.45 0.11
N ALA A 93 9.60 0.99 1.28
CA ALA A 93 10.29 2.27 1.42
C ALA A 93 11.70 2.24 0.83
N GLY A 94 12.39 1.10 0.91
CA GLY A 94 13.67 0.85 0.23
C GLY A 94 13.52 0.95 -1.28
N THR A 95 12.50 0.30 -1.85
CA THR A 95 12.22 0.28 -3.30
C THR A 95 11.75 1.65 -3.80
N ILE A 96 10.78 2.29 -3.12
CA ILE A 96 10.31 3.65 -3.45
C ILE A 96 11.45 4.67 -3.31
N GLY A 97 12.24 4.55 -2.24
CA GLY A 97 13.42 5.38 -2.02
C GLY A 97 14.47 5.19 -3.11
N SER A 98 14.68 3.97 -3.60
CA SER A 98 15.59 3.69 -4.71
C SER A 98 15.08 4.24 -6.05
N LEU A 99 13.78 4.15 -6.33
CA LEU A 99 13.16 4.68 -7.55
C LEU A 99 13.16 6.22 -7.57
N ILE A 100 12.84 6.87 -6.46
CA ILE A 100 12.96 8.33 -6.32
C ILE A 100 14.42 8.77 -6.46
N ARG A 101 15.35 8.06 -5.82
CA ARG A 101 16.79 8.40 -5.87
C ARG A 101 17.38 8.17 -7.26
N CYS A 102 16.98 7.10 -7.97
CA CYS A 102 17.36 6.87 -9.36
C CYS A 102 16.78 7.92 -10.30
N ARG A 103 15.57 8.45 -10.06
CA ARG A 103 15.00 9.54 -10.86
C ARG A 103 15.70 10.88 -10.63
N ILE A 104 16.19 11.13 -9.41
CA ILE A 104 17.00 12.32 -9.08
C ILE A 104 18.43 12.19 -9.62
N VAL A 105 19.06 11.02 -9.49
CA VAL A 105 20.44 10.76 -9.94
C VAL A 105 20.53 10.58 -11.47
N GLY A 106 19.50 10.03 -12.12
CA GLY A 106 19.41 9.93 -13.58
C GLY A 106 19.35 11.30 -14.27
N ARG A 107 18.80 12.32 -13.59
CA ARG A 107 18.83 13.72 -14.07
C ARG A 107 20.21 14.36 -13.93
N ALA A 108 21.08 13.85 -13.06
CA ALA A 108 22.45 14.33 -12.88
C ALA A 108 23.47 13.64 -13.83
N ARG A 109 23.07 12.60 -14.57
CA ARG A 109 23.99 11.76 -15.37
C ARG A 109 23.53 11.46 -16.80
N GLY A 110 22.64 12.26 -17.37
CA GLY A 110 22.08 12.03 -18.71
C GLY A 110 21.94 13.28 -19.56
N TYR A 111 23.02 14.05 -19.77
CA TYR A 111 23.18 14.97 -20.90
C TYR A 111 24.69 15.12 -21.16
N GLY A 112 25.23 14.33 -22.09
CA GLY A 112 26.64 14.47 -22.47
C GLY A 112 27.24 13.39 -23.36
N GLY A 113 26.45 12.60 -24.10
CA GLY A 113 27.03 11.55 -24.96
C GLY A 113 26.20 11.03 -26.14
N GLU A 114 24.91 11.39 -26.27
CA GLU A 114 24.05 10.85 -27.35
C GLU A 114 23.63 11.90 -28.40
N ALA A 115 24.21 13.10 -28.38
CA ALA A 115 23.98 14.11 -29.42
C ALA A 115 24.98 14.05 -30.59
N GLU A 116 26.04 13.23 -30.52
CA GLU A 116 27.08 13.17 -31.57
C GLU A 116 26.96 12.00 -32.55
N LEU A 117 26.10 11.00 -32.27
CA LEU A 117 25.91 9.84 -33.16
C LEU A 117 24.77 10.02 -34.19
N LEU A 118 23.88 11.01 -33.99
CA LEU A 118 22.77 11.30 -34.90
C LEU A 118 23.10 12.32 -36.02
N ASN A 119 24.33 12.86 -36.06
CA ASN A 119 24.77 13.80 -37.11
C ASN A 119 25.75 13.17 -38.12
N ARG A 120 25.82 11.83 -38.19
CA ARG A 120 26.64 11.09 -39.17
C ARG A 120 25.83 10.32 -40.22
N PHE A 121 24.50 10.40 -40.15
CA PHE A 121 23.57 9.70 -41.05
C PHE A 121 22.46 10.62 -41.60
N VAL A 122 22.66 11.93 -41.56
CA VAL A 122 21.91 12.92 -42.36
C VAL A 122 22.91 13.79 -43.11
#